data_AF-A0A6L8GA37-F1
#
_entry.id   AF-A0A6L8GA37-F1
#
_cell.length_a   1.000
_cell.length_b   1.000
_cell.length_c   1.000
_cell.angle_alpha   90.00
_cell.angle_beta   90.00
_cell.angle_gamma   90.00
#
_symmetry.space_group_name_H-M   'P 1'
#
loop_
_entity.id
_entity.type
_entity.pdbx_description
1 polymer ?
#
loop_
_entity_poly.entity_id
_entity_poly.type
_entity_poly.pdbx_seq_one_letter_code
_entity_poly.pdbx_strand_id
1 'polypeptide(L)'
;MQHLLDLETYPIDRPDSDECKALFERCRADLAAHGMYNLEGFLKPEVAHAAADDLKPTMASDGFTHSRMHNIYFKKELPGLAPDHPALTRFQTVNHTLCA
;
A
#
# COMPACT_ATOMS: atom_id res chain seq x y z
N MET A 1 18.99 -8.50 2.48
CA MET A 1 18.39 -7.35 1.78
C MET A 1 18.65 -7.35 0.28
N GLN A 2 19.88 -7.56 -0.21
CA GLN A 2 20.19 -7.62 -1.66
C GLN A 2 19.39 -8.68 -2.44
N HIS A 3 19.04 -9.81 -1.83
CA HIS A 3 18.18 -10.82 -2.45
C HIS A 3 16.69 -10.46 -2.43
N LEU A 4 16.29 -9.42 -1.70
CA LEU A 4 14.90 -8.95 -1.60
C LEU A 4 14.64 -7.74 -2.50
N LEU A 5 15.62 -6.85 -2.59
CA LEU A 5 15.47 -5.52 -3.21
C LEU A 5 16.29 -5.38 -4.48
N ASP A 6 15.80 -4.59 -5.44
CA ASP A 6 16.57 -4.17 -6.62
C ASP A 6 17.50 -3.00 -6.25
N LEU A 7 18.70 -3.34 -5.77
CA LEU A 7 19.74 -2.37 -5.42
C LEU A 7 20.64 -1.99 -6.60
N GLU A 8 20.41 -2.58 -7.77
CA GLU A 8 21.07 -2.17 -9.02
C GLU A 8 20.41 -0.90 -9.54
N THR A 9 19.07 -0.89 -9.62
CA THR A 9 18.28 0.29 -10.01
C THR A 9 18.18 1.31 -8.87
N TYR A 10 18.12 0.85 -7.60
CA TYR A 10 17.94 1.69 -6.43
C TYR A 10 19.07 1.49 -5.41
N PRO A 11 20.24 2.13 -5.60
CA PRO A 11 21.47 1.82 -4.86
C PRO A 11 21.52 2.42 -3.44
N ILE A 12 20.45 2.21 -2.66
CA ILE A 12 20.31 2.76 -1.30
C ILE A 12 21.29 2.15 -0.30
N ASP A 13 21.95 1.05 -0.66
CA ASP A 13 23.03 0.43 0.11
C ASP A 13 24.40 1.13 -0.08
N ARG A 14 24.48 2.08 -1.01
CA ARG A 14 25.68 2.87 -1.34
C ARG A 14 25.39 4.37 -1.15
N PRO A 15 25.15 4.86 0.08
CA PRO A 15 24.67 6.21 0.32
C PRO A 15 25.63 7.32 -0.14
N ASP A 16 26.92 7.05 -0.17
CA ASP A 16 27.94 8.03 -0.60
C ASP A 16 28.10 8.10 -2.12
N SER A 17 27.50 7.17 -2.87
CA SER A 17 27.54 7.15 -4.33
C SER A 17 26.73 8.29 -4.94
N ASP A 18 27.16 8.76 -6.10
CA ASP A 18 26.44 9.82 -6.80
C ASP A 18 25.11 9.33 -7.35
N GLU A 19 25.00 8.05 -7.69
CA GLU A 19 23.76 7.40 -8.10
C GLU A 19 22.72 7.39 -6.96
N CYS A 20 23.13 7.08 -5.73
CA CYS A 20 22.22 7.11 -4.58
C CYS A 20 21.79 8.54 -4.24
N LYS A 21 22.68 9.52 -4.34
CA LYS A 21 22.33 10.94 -4.14
C LYS A 21 21.33 11.40 -5.20
N ALA A 22 21.57 11.07 -6.47
CA ALA A 22 20.64 11.40 -7.56
C ALA A 22 19.26 10.76 -7.38
N LEU A 23 19.20 9.52 -6.90
CA LEU A 23 17.95 8.85 -6.51
C LEU A 23 17.19 9.67 -5.45
N PHE A 24 17.87 10.09 -4.38
CA PHE A 24 17.21 10.87 -3.33
C PHE A 24 16.74 12.24 -3.80
N GLU A 25 17.52 12.93 -4.63
CA GLU A 25 17.08 14.22 -5.19
C GLU A 25 15.84 14.06 -6.07
N ARG A 26 15.77 13.00 -6.89
CA ARG A 26 14.55 12.67 -7.65
C ARG A 26 13.36 12.42 -6.73
N CYS A 27 13.52 11.55 -5.73
CA CYS A 27 12.44 11.23 -4.79
C CYS A 27 11.95 12.47 -4.03
N ARG A 28 12.86 13.39 -3.65
CA ARG A 28 12.50 14.66 -3.00
C ARG A 28 11.74 15.58 -3.94
N ALA A 29 12.17 15.71 -5.20
CA ALA A 29 11.48 16.50 -6.20
C ALA A 29 10.07 15.96 -6.48
N ASP A 30 9.94 14.65 -6.68
CA ASP A 30 8.65 13.99 -6.92
C ASP A 30 7.72 14.14 -5.71
N LEU A 31 8.24 13.96 -4.49
CA LEU A 31 7.48 14.19 -3.27
C LEU A 31 6.98 15.63 -3.15
N ALA A 32 7.82 16.62 -3.48
CA ALA A 32 7.44 18.03 -3.44
C ALA A 32 6.40 18.38 -4.51
N ALA A 33 6.50 17.78 -5.70
CA ALA A 33 5.60 18.07 -6.82
C ALA A 33 4.25 17.32 -6.73
N HIS A 34 4.27 16.08 -6.24
CA HIS A 34 3.14 15.14 -6.35
C HIS A 34 2.62 14.66 -4.99
N GLY A 35 3.30 14.96 -3.90
CA GLY A 35 2.96 14.46 -2.55
C GLY A 35 3.32 13.00 -2.32
N MET A 36 3.91 12.33 -3.31
CA MET A 36 4.46 10.97 -3.21
C MET A 36 5.45 10.69 -4.34
N TYR A 37 6.24 9.61 -4.20
CA TYR A 37 7.07 9.05 -5.26
C TYR A 37 6.93 7.52 -5.25
N ASN A 38 7.23 6.88 -6.38
CA ASN A 38 7.20 5.42 -6.50
C ASN A 38 8.60 4.89 -6.83
N LEU A 39 8.94 3.74 -6.26
CA LEU A 39 10.11 2.94 -6.64
C LEU A 39 9.61 1.63 -7.24
N GLU A 40 9.19 1.70 -8.50
CA GLU A 40 8.61 0.56 -9.20
C GLU A 40 9.64 -0.57 -9.31
N GLY A 41 9.24 -1.79 -8.94
CA GLY A 41 10.12 -2.96 -8.93
C GLY A 41 11.16 -2.97 -7.80
N PHE A 42 11.09 -2.05 -6.84
CA PHE A 42 12.08 -2.00 -5.76
C PHE A 42 12.10 -3.27 -4.90
N LEU A 43 10.92 -3.79 -4.55
CA LEU A 43 10.81 -5.17 -4.06
C LEU A 43 10.79 -6.10 -5.28
N LYS A 44 11.73 -7.04 -5.32
CA LYS A 44 11.84 -7.97 -6.44
C LYS A 44 10.54 -8.78 -6.60
N PRO A 45 9.95 -8.86 -7.81
CA PRO A 45 8.64 -9.48 -8.00
C PRO A 45 8.55 -10.93 -7.49
N GLU A 46 9.60 -11.72 -7.66
CA GLU A 46 9.67 -13.10 -7.20
C GLU A 46 9.63 -13.22 -5.67
N VAL A 47 10.20 -12.24 -4.97
CA VAL A 47 10.19 -12.17 -3.50
C VAL A 47 8.80 -11.79 -3.00
N ALA A 48 8.17 -10.80 -3.65
CA ALA A 48 6.79 -10.43 -3.34
C ALA A 48 5.82 -11.59 -3.58
N HIS A 49 6.02 -12.34 -4.67
CA HIS A 49 5.18 -13.50 -5.00
C HIS A 49 5.36 -14.63 -3.99
N ALA A 50 6.61 -14.99 -3.68
CA ALA A 50 6.90 -16.03 -2.69
C ALA A 50 6.31 -15.68 -1.32
N ALA A 51 6.47 -14.43 -0.86
CA ALA A 51 5.88 -13.99 0.41
C ALA A 51 4.34 -14.06 0.41
N ALA A 52 3.70 -13.71 -0.71
CA ALA A 52 2.26 -13.87 -0.85
C ALA A 52 1.83 -15.34 -0.85
N ASP A 53 2.58 -16.21 -1.55
CA ASP A 53 2.33 -17.66 -1.61
C ASP A 53 2.45 -18.32 -0.24
N ASP A 54 3.49 -17.98 0.52
CA ASP A 54 3.74 -18.50 1.86
C ASP A 54 2.59 -18.16 2.83
N LEU A 55 1.91 -17.03 2.63
CA LEU A 55 0.79 -16.59 3.45
C LEU A 55 -0.55 -17.20 3.03
N LYS A 56 -0.69 -17.73 1.81
CA LYS A 56 -1.97 -18.26 1.29
C LYS A 56 -2.58 -19.35 2.20
N PRO A 57 -1.83 -20.35 2.70
CA PRO A 57 -2.41 -21.41 3.53
C PRO A 57 -3.00 -20.87 4.83
N THR A 58 -2.26 -20.03 5.55
CA THR A 58 -2.73 -19.41 6.80
C THR A 58 -3.90 -18.47 6.55
N MET A 59 -3.87 -17.73 5.44
CA MET A 59 -5.02 -16.93 5.02
C MET A 59 -6.28 -17.76 4.78
N ALA A 60 -6.13 -18.96 4.20
CA ALA A 60 -7.26 -19.84 3.93
C ALA A 60 -7.80 -20.51 5.21
N SER A 61 -6.95 -20.85 6.18
CA SER A 61 -7.37 -21.53 7.41
C SER A 61 -7.82 -20.57 8.51
N ASP A 62 -7.09 -19.47 8.70
CA ASP A 62 -7.19 -18.61 9.89
C ASP A 62 -7.65 -17.19 9.53
N GLY A 63 -7.82 -16.90 8.24
CA GLY A 63 -8.27 -15.60 7.77
C GLY A 63 -9.69 -15.28 8.22
N PHE A 64 -9.85 -14.17 8.93
CA PHE A 64 -11.16 -13.65 9.28
C PHE A 64 -11.73 -12.83 8.13
N THR A 65 -12.97 -13.17 7.72
CA THR A 65 -13.71 -12.40 6.71
C THR A 65 -14.55 -11.33 7.38
N HIS A 66 -14.18 -10.08 7.18
CA HIS A 66 -14.88 -8.93 7.70
C HIS A 66 -15.66 -8.20 6.61
N SER A 67 -16.99 -8.29 6.66
CA SER A 67 -17.89 -7.65 5.70
C SER A 67 -18.73 -6.57 6.38
N ARG A 68 -18.82 -5.37 5.79
CA ARG A 68 -19.63 -4.26 6.32
C ARG A 68 -20.29 -3.45 5.21
N MET A 69 -21.52 -3.01 5.47
CA MET A 69 -22.26 -2.08 4.62
C MET A 69 -22.18 -0.66 5.20
N HIS A 70 -21.41 0.23 4.60
CA HIS A 70 -21.15 1.59 5.11
C HIS A 70 -20.90 2.58 3.97
N ASN A 71 -20.87 3.87 4.27
CA ASN A 71 -20.36 4.91 3.35
C ASN A 71 -18.88 5.17 3.61
N ILE A 72 -18.25 6.02 2.80
CA ILE A 72 -16.82 6.33 2.88
C ILE A 72 -16.36 6.89 4.24
N TYR A 73 -17.30 7.40 5.05
CA TYR A 73 -17.02 7.98 6.37
C TYR A 73 -17.39 7.05 7.53
N PHE A 74 -17.97 5.88 7.27
CA PHE A 74 -18.45 4.94 8.28
C PHE A 74 -19.44 5.55 9.30
N LYS A 75 -20.16 6.60 8.89
CA LYS A 75 -21.15 7.30 9.73
C LYS A 75 -22.52 7.24 9.08
N LYS A 76 -23.58 7.09 9.88
CA LYS A 76 -24.96 7.09 9.33
C LYS A 76 -25.36 8.45 8.80
N GLU A 77 -24.92 9.50 9.49
CA GLU A 77 -25.25 10.90 9.19
C GLU A 77 -23.98 11.75 9.34
N LEU A 78 -23.94 12.87 8.62
CA LEU A 78 -22.87 13.86 8.67
C LEU A 78 -23.50 15.25 8.75
N PRO A 79 -23.12 16.07 9.76
CA PRO A 79 -23.58 17.45 9.84
C PRO A 79 -23.30 18.20 8.55
N GLY A 80 -24.32 18.90 8.04
CA GLY A 80 -24.21 19.69 6.81
C GLY A 80 -24.47 18.90 5.51
N LEU A 81 -24.75 17.59 5.57
CA LEU A 81 -25.17 16.80 4.41
C LEU A 81 -26.65 16.42 4.50
N ALA A 82 -27.35 16.52 3.37
CA ALA A 82 -28.68 15.98 3.23
C ALA A 82 -28.64 14.42 3.29
N PRO A 83 -29.71 13.75 3.75
CA PRO A 83 -29.75 12.29 3.86
C PRO A 83 -29.50 11.52 2.55
N ASP A 84 -29.80 12.13 1.41
CA ASP A 84 -29.64 11.57 0.07
C ASP A 84 -28.34 12.00 -0.63
N HIS A 85 -27.45 12.69 0.08
CA HIS A 85 -26.18 13.18 -0.48
C HIS A 85 -25.29 12.00 -0.96
N PRO A 86 -24.68 12.07 -2.17
CA PRO A 86 -23.91 10.96 -2.73
C PRO A 86 -22.79 10.42 -1.82
N ALA A 87 -22.16 11.27 -1.01
CA ALA A 87 -21.13 10.86 -0.06
C ALA A 87 -21.64 9.96 1.10
N LEU A 88 -22.96 9.91 1.32
CA LEU A 88 -23.61 8.99 2.25
C LEU A 88 -24.03 7.66 1.61
N THR A 89 -23.81 7.49 0.30
CA THR A 89 -24.09 6.25 -0.42
C THR A 89 -23.37 5.09 0.25
N ARG A 90 -24.14 4.08 0.62
CA ARG A 90 -23.61 2.88 1.27
C ARG A 90 -23.22 1.86 0.23
N PHE A 91 -22.08 1.23 0.44
CA PHE A 91 -21.57 0.11 -0.32
C PHE A 91 -21.00 -0.95 0.62
N GLN A 92 -20.83 -2.15 0.09
CA GLN A 92 -20.25 -3.25 0.85
C GLN A 92 -18.73 -3.25 0.66
N THR A 93 -18.00 -3.31 1.76
CA THR A 93 -16.58 -3.68 1.76
C THR A 93 -16.42 -5.05 2.38
N VAL A 94 -15.47 -5.82 1.85
CA VAL A 94 -15.08 -7.12 2.37
C VAL A 94 -13.56 -7.12 2.50
N ASN A 95 -13.07 -7.39 3.70
CA ASN A 95 -11.65 -7.54 3.99
C ASN A 95 -11.40 -8.97 4.47
N HIS A 96 -10.31 -9.57 4.01
CA HIS A 96 -9.79 -10.83 4.54
C HIS A 96 -8.53 -10.48 5.33
N THR A 97 -8.48 -10.86 6.60
CA THR A 97 -7.43 -10.36 7.52
C THR A 97 -6.97 -11.47 8.44
N LEU A 98 -5.65 -11.62 8.60
CA LEU A 98 -5.08 -12.46 9.64
C LEU A 98 -5.20 -11.66 10.93
N CYS A 99 -5.96 -12.18 11.90
CA CYS A 99 -6.01 -11.62 13.24
C CYS A 99 -4.88 -12.23 14.07
N ALA A 100 -4.17 -11.40 14.83
CA ALA A 100 -3.13 -11.82 15.77
C ALA A 100 -3.75 -12.31 17.09
#